data_AF-A0A949CMR4-F1
#
_entry.id   AF-A0A949CMR4-F1
#
_cell.length_a   1.000
_cell.length_b   1.000
_cell.length_c   1.000
_cell.angle_alpha   90.00
_cell.angle_beta   90.00
_cell.angle_gamma   90.00
#
_symmetry.space_group_name_H-M   'P 1'
#
loop_
_entity.id
_entity.type
_entity.pdbx_description
1 polymer ?
#
loop_
_entity_poly.entity_id
_entity_poly.type
_entity_poly.pdbx_seq_one_letter_code
_entity_poly.pdbx_strand_id
1 'polypeptide(L)'
;VVTAPYADEVETDVDAQLNLKPLTKFGGYDPRLGGSMPWDKETEADYPIGRSKISNHAYTDSSSSATSLTAGVKAVNGAVNLDGQMKEVETIGRWLQRTRGFGVGAVTSVPISHATPAAAYAANVSRDDYQDLTRDLLGLPSVSRKNAAHPGLDVLIGCGYGEMVVDGKGQGTNFVPGNRYISDGDLQQIQVGNGGKYVVVQRTANRPGAEVLEEGAKLAVIGSHRLFGFFGAKNGHLPFRTANGDYVTALDAKQTREIYSKEDIVENPSLSQMTRAAIDVLQSNQNGFWLMVEAGDVDWANHANNIDNSIGATLSGEEAVASIFAWIESKNAWNESLVIVTADHGHYFHLVDPDVLANTR
;
A
#
# COMPACT_ATOMS: atom_id res chain seq x y z
N VAL A 1 12.35 2.76 -9.21
CA VAL A 1 13.37 3.40 -8.36
C VAL A 1 13.75 2.36 -7.33
N VAL A 2 14.98 1.83 -7.33
CA VAL A 2 15.44 1.01 -6.19
C VAL A 2 16.20 1.96 -5.29
N THR A 3 15.47 2.62 -4.40
CA THR A 3 16.10 3.47 -3.39
C THR A 3 16.71 2.56 -2.33
N ALA A 4 17.90 2.91 -1.85
CA ALA A 4 18.42 2.33 -0.62
C ALA A 4 17.87 3.15 0.55
N PRO A 5 17.55 2.52 1.70
CA PRO A 5 17.04 3.26 2.85
C PRO A 5 18.15 4.17 3.37
N TYR A 6 17.79 5.10 4.24
CA TYR A 6 18.79 5.83 5.02
C TYR A 6 19.56 4.86 5.93
N ALA A 7 18.83 4.03 6.67
CA ALA A 7 19.38 2.97 7.50
C ALA A 7 18.33 1.87 7.77
N ASP A 8 18.83 0.72 8.20
CA ASP A 8 18.08 -0.40 8.75
C ASP A 8 18.03 -0.32 10.28
N GLU A 9 17.11 -1.09 10.88
CA GLU A 9 16.94 -1.28 12.34
C GLU A 9 16.28 -0.11 13.09
N VAL A 10 14.97 -0.22 13.30
CA VAL A 10 14.24 0.54 14.33
C VAL A 10 13.88 -0.38 15.48
N GLU A 11 14.25 0.02 16.70
CA GLU A 11 13.70 -0.56 17.91
C GLU A 11 12.84 0.53 18.53
N THR A 12 11.53 0.38 18.51
CA THR A 12 10.63 1.51 18.72
C THR A 12 9.86 1.42 20.03
N ASP A 13 9.69 2.56 20.68
CA ASP A 13 8.56 2.79 21.58
C ASP A 13 7.47 3.49 20.76
N VAL A 14 6.43 2.73 20.41
CA VAL A 14 5.33 3.18 19.57
C VAL A 14 4.47 4.22 20.29
N ASP A 15 4.24 4.07 21.59
CA ASP A 15 3.41 5.02 22.35
C ASP A 15 4.11 6.38 22.55
N ALA A 16 5.43 6.35 22.74
CA ALA A 16 6.25 7.54 22.85
C ALA A 16 6.68 8.12 21.49
N GLN A 17 6.51 7.35 20.40
CA GLN A 17 7.00 7.65 19.05
C GLN A 17 8.52 7.91 19.05
N LEU A 18 9.28 7.00 19.66
CA LEU A 18 10.73 7.08 19.77
C LEU A 18 11.43 5.87 19.16
N ASN A 19 12.61 6.12 18.57
CA ASN A 19 13.58 5.06 18.31
C ASN A 19 14.49 4.91 19.54
N LEU A 20 14.56 3.70 20.08
CA LEU A 20 15.27 3.33 21.29
C LEU A 20 16.75 3.05 21.05
N LYS A 21 17.16 2.86 19.79
CA LYS A 21 18.54 2.57 19.41
C LYS A 21 19.07 3.52 18.35
N PRO A 22 20.37 3.83 18.37
CA PRO A 22 20.99 4.55 17.28
C PRO A 22 20.97 3.70 15.99
N LEU A 23 20.84 4.37 14.85
CA LEU A 23 20.95 3.73 13.53
C LEU A 23 22.41 3.37 13.26
N THR A 24 22.68 2.10 12.92
CA THR A 24 24.06 1.62 12.73
C THR A 24 24.32 0.96 11.37
N LYS A 25 23.27 0.47 10.70
CA LYS A 25 23.36 -0.20 9.40
C LYS A 25 22.79 0.70 8.32
N PHE A 26 23.64 1.53 7.72
CA PHE A 26 23.21 2.50 6.70
C PHE A 26 22.96 1.84 5.35
N GLY A 27 22.03 2.41 4.58
CA GLY A 27 21.82 2.05 3.18
C GLY A 27 22.75 2.82 2.25
N GLY A 28 22.77 2.40 1.00
CA GLY A 28 23.61 2.96 -0.05
C GLY A 28 23.77 1.96 -1.18
N TYR A 29 24.26 2.44 -2.33
CA TYR A 29 24.65 1.57 -3.43
C TYR A 29 26.10 1.87 -3.79
N ASP A 30 26.96 0.85 -3.68
CA ASP A 30 28.35 0.89 -4.09
C ASP A 30 28.47 0.22 -5.47
N PRO A 31 28.64 1.01 -6.55
CA PRO A 31 28.71 0.46 -7.89
C PRO A 31 29.96 -0.40 -8.12
N ARG A 32 30.96 -0.35 -7.22
CA ARG A 32 32.13 -1.23 -7.27
C ARG A 32 31.81 -2.66 -6.82
N LEU A 33 30.75 -2.85 -6.04
CA LEU A 33 30.31 -4.15 -5.53
C LEU A 33 29.10 -4.68 -6.31
N GLY A 34 28.11 -3.80 -6.54
CA GLY A 34 26.84 -4.16 -7.18
C GLY A 34 26.76 -3.95 -8.69
N GLY A 35 27.83 -3.46 -9.33
CA GLY A 35 27.81 -3.07 -10.75
C GLY A 35 27.46 -1.60 -10.98
N SER A 36 27.73 -1.07 -12.18
CA SER A 36 27.31 0.30 -12.52
C SER A 36 25.86 0.35 -12.98
N MET A 37 25.35 -0.78 -13.46
CA MET A 37 23.98 -1.01 -13.91
C MET A 37 23.44 -2.32 -13.33
N PRO A 38 22.11 -2.45 -13.15
CA PRO A 38 21.48 -3.67 -12.61
C PRO A 38 21.70 -4.96 -13.41
N TRP A 39 22.21 -4.87 -14.63
CA TRP A 39 22.50 -6.02 -15.52
C TRP A 39 23.99 -6.23 -15.77
N ASP A 40 24.86 -5.45 -15.10
CA ASP A 40 26.30 -5.69 -15.17
C ASP A 40 26.62 -7.00 -14.45
N LYS A 41 27.64 -7.71 -14.95
CA LYS A 41 28.14 -8.90 -14.26
C LYS A 41 28.71 -8.49 -12.92
N GLU A 42 28.02 -8.89 -11.85
CA GLU A 42 28.33 -8.47 -10.50
C GLU A 42 29.64 -9.08 -10.01
N THR A 43 30.43 -8.28 -9.30
CA THR A 43 31.63 -8.76 -8.59
C THR A 43 31.28 -9.46 -7.29
N GLU A 44 30.16 -9.11 -6.66
CA GLU A 44 29.67 -9.65 -5.39
C GLU A 44 28.16 -9.88 -5.45
N ALA A 45 27.72 -11.07 -5.90
CA ALA A 45 26.30 -11.40 -6.09
C ALA A 45 25.44 -11.31 -4.80
N ASP A 46 26.09 -11.43 -3.63
CA ASP A 46 25.44 -11.30 -2.33
C ASP A 46 25.28 -9.84 -1.89
N TYR A 47 25.95 -8.88 -2.55
CA TYR A 47 25.87 -7.47 -2.19
C TYR A 47 24.47 -6.89 -2.41
N PRO A 48 23.85 -6.92 -3.61
CA PRO A 48 22.55 -6.26 -3.80
C PRO A 48 21.44 -6.72 -2.84
N ILE A 49 21.54 -7.94 -2.31
CA ILE A 49 20.59 -8.54 -1.37
C ILE A 49 21.00 -8.40 0.11
N GLY A 50 21.99 -7.57 0.42
CA GLY A 50 22.44 -7.29 1.79
C GLY A 50 23.09 -8.48 2.51
N ARG A 51 23.61 -9.46 1.76
CA ARG A 51 24.27 -10.67 2.29
C ARG A 51 25.79 -10.69 2.09
N SER A 52 26.36 -9.63 1.53
CA SER A 52 27.81 -9.55 1.33
C SER A 52 28.56 -9.74 2.65
N LYS A 53 29.57 -10.61 2.63
CA LYS A 53 30.47 -10.83 3.76
C LYS A 53 31.55 -9.74 3.89
N ILE A 54 31.68 -8.89 2.88
CA ILE A 54 32.72 -7.86 2.79
C ILE A 54 32.15 -6.50 3.18
N SER A 55 30.90 -6.21 2.82
CA SER A 55 30.23 -4.95 3.13
C SER A 55 28.84 -5.20 3.72
N ASN A 56 28.64 -4.79 4.97
CA ASN A 56 27.31 -4.76 5.58
C ASN A 56 26.59 -3.48 5.14
N HIS A 57 25.41 -3.60 4.53
CA HIS A 57 24.56 -2.46 4.22
C HIS A 57 23.08 -2.83 4.34
N ALA A 58 22.25 -1.81 4.50
CA ALA A 58 20.80 -1.95 4.45
C ALA A 58 20.29 -2.11 3.02
N TYR A 59 19.30 -2.97 2.83
CA TYR A 59 18.40 -2.96 1.68
C TYR A 59 17.02 -2.45 2.13
N THR A 60 16.27 -1.84 1.22
CA THR A 60 15.04 -1.12 1.56
C THR A 60 13.91 -2.09 1.88
N ASP A 61 13.05 -1.72 2.82
CA ASP A 61 11.71 -2.27 2.95
C ASP A 61 10.68 -1.36 2.24
N SER A 62 9.43 -1.80 2.15
CA SER A 62 8.35 -1.00 1.54
C SER A 62 8.09 0.34 2.24
N SER A 63 8.33 0.45 3.55
CA SER A 63 8.04 1.69 4.30
C SER A 63 9.00 2.81 3.92
N SER A 64 10.30 2.50 3.92
CA SER A 64 11.35 3.45 3.59
C SER A 64 11.35 3.83 2.11
N SER A 65 11.07 2.88 1.22
CA SER A 65 10.97 3.13 -0.22
C SER A 65 9.73 3.95 -0.56
N ALA A 66 8.56 3.60 -0.02
CA ALA A 66 7.34 4.37 -0.22
C ALA A 66 7.47 5.79 0.34
N THR A 67 8.09 5.97 1.52
CA THR A 67 8.44 7.30 2.05
C THR A 67 9.34 8.07 1.08
N SER A 68 10.32 7.41 0.47
CA SER A 68 11.18 8.06 -0.53
C SER A 68 10.40 8.52 -1.75
N LEU A 69 9.43 7.72 -2.21
CA LEU A 69 8.55 8.05 -3.33
C LEU A 69 7.59 9.20 -3.02
N THR A 70 7.05 9.25 -1.80
CA THR A 70 6.01 10.23 -1.43
C THR A 70 6.56 11.50 -0.81
N ALA A 71 7.72 11.47 -0.16
CA ALA A 71 8.32 12.61 0.54
C ALA A 71 9.67 13.07 -0.04
N GLY A 72 10.25 12.33 -0.99
CA GLY A 72 11.48 12.74 -1.68
C GLY A 72 12.75 12.70 -0.82
N VAL A 73 12.73 11.93 0.28
CA VAL A 73 13.88 11.76 1.18
C VAL A 73 14.16 10.28 1.43
N LYS A 74 15.43 9.91 1.62
CA LYS A 74 15.74 8.57 2.12
C LYS A 74 15.24 8.42 3.56
N ALA A 75 14.54 7.32 3.82
CA ALA A 75 13.90 7.05 5.10
C ALA A 75 14.42 5.78 5.74
N VAL A 76 14.08 5.58 7.01
CA VAL A 76 14.53 4.44 7.81
C VAL A 76 13.60 3.25 7.60
N ASN A 77 14.15 2.04 7.44
CA ASN A 77 13.34 0.82 7.36
C ASN A 77 12.44 0.67 8.57
N GLY A 78 11.24 0.13 8.37
CA GLY A 78 10.28 -0.13 9.45
C GLY A 78 9.55 1.11 9.98
N ALA A 79 9.96 2.33 9.61
CA ALA A 79 9.25 3.56 9.93
C ALA A 79 8.47 4.10 8.72
N VAL A 80 7.38 4.80 8.96
CA VAL A 80 6.52 5.40 7.92
C VAL A 80 6.68 6.91 7.96
N ASN A 81 7.11 7.50 6.84
CA ASN A 81 7.29 8.94 6.67
C ASN A 81 8.20 9.62 7.69
N LEU A 82 9.25 8.92 8.15
CA LEU A 82 10.30 9.48 9.00
C LEU A 82 11.65 9.51 8.26
N ASP A 83 12.36 10.64 8.35
CA ASP A 83 13.71 10.79 7.81
C ASP A 83 14.79 10.08 8.66
N GLY A 84 16.05 10.18 8.24
CA GLY A 84 17.19 9.62 8.98
C GLY A 84 17.44 10.21 10.38
N GLN A 85 16.73 11.28 10.76
CA GLN A 85 16.72 11.85 12.11
C GLN A 85 15.48 11.42 12.91
N MET A 86 14.70 10.45 12.39
CA MET A 86 13.41 10.02 12.92
C MET A 86 12.39 11.16 13.03
N LYS A 87 12.49 12.17 12.16
CA LYS A 87 11.52 13.26 12.10
C LYS A 87 10.53 13.03 10.99
N GLU A 88 9.28 13.35 11.27
CA GLU A 88 8.22 13.29 10.27
C GLU A 88 8.53 14.22 9.10
N VAL A 89 8.38 13.69 7.89
CA VAL A 89 8.51 14.44 6.64
C VAL A 89 7.15 14.59 5.97
N GLU A 90 6.90 15.75 5.35
CA GLU A 90 5.66 16.01 4.64
C GLU A 90 5.62 15.26 3.31
N THR A 91 4.51 14.56 3.04
CA THR A 91 4.31 13.84 1.77
C THR A 91 3.76 14.78 0.70
N ILE A 92 3.97 14.46 -0.57
CA ILE A 92 3.45 15.22 -1.70
C ILE A 92 1.92 15.36 -1.65
N GLY A 93 1.21 14.31 -1.24
CA GLY A 93 -0.24 14.34 -1.03
C GLY A 93 -0.63 15.40 0.01
N ARG A 94 -0.03 15.37 1.20
CA ARG A 94 -0.31 16.36 2.25
C ARG A 94 0.06 17.79 1.84
N TRP A 95 1.21 17.95 1.18
CA TRP A 95 1.63 19.25 0.66
C TRP A 95 0.62 19.80 -0.36
N LEU A 96 0.14 18.98 -1.31
CA LEU A 96 -0.86 19.37 -2.30
C LEU A 96 -2.21 19.69 -1.65
N GLN A 97 -2.66 18.85 -0.70
CA GLN A 97 -3.90 19.09 0.04
C GLN A 97 -3.86 20.44 0.78
N ARG A 98 -2.75 20.73 1.47
CA ARG A 98 -2.59 21.95 2.28
C ARG A 98 -2.35 23.22 1.44
N THR A 99 -1.57 23.14 0.38
CA THR A 99 -1.09 24.32 -0.37
C THR A 99 -1.83 24.60 -1.68
N ARG A 100 -2.56 23.61 -2.19
CA ARG A 100 -3.30 23.69 -3.45
C ARG A 100 -4.76 23.25 -3.33
N GLY A 101 -5.16 22.67 -2.19
CA GLY A 101 -6.54 22.20 -1.99
C GLY A 101 -6.90 20.98 -2.84
N PHE A 102 -5.91 20.21 -3.28
CA PHE A 102 -6.11 18.99 -4.06
C PHE A 102 -6.86 17.94 -3.24
N GLY A 103 -7.70 17.16 -3.92
CA GLY A 103 -8.20 15.91 -3.37
C GLY A 103 -7.04 14.92 -3.25
N VAL A 104 -7.00 14.14 -2.17
CA VAL A 104 -5.93 13.15 -1.98
C VAL A 104 -6.51 11.79 -1.68
N GLY A 105 -5.98 10.75 -2.32
CA GLY A 105 -6.43 9.39 -2.06
C GLY A 105 -5.36 8.31 -2.19
N ALA A 106 -5.66 7.17 -1.59
CA ALA A 106 -4.87 5.95 -1.68
C ALA A 106 -5.78 4.76 -1.97
N VAL A 107 -5.35 3.91 -2.91
CA VAL A 107 -5.99 2.65 -3.28
C VAL A 107 -4.96 1.54 -3.19
N THR A 108 -5.30 0.40 -2.59
CA THR A 108 -4.36 -0.73 -2.47
C THR A 108 -5.07 -2.09 -2.55
N SER A 109 -4.39 -3.11 -3.07
CA SER A 109 -4.84 -4.51 -3.02
C SER A 109 -4.53 -5.22 -1.69
N VAL A 110 -3.78 -4.59 -0.79
CA VAL A 110 -3.38 -5.12 0.53
C VAL A 110 -4.02 -4.29 1.66
N PRO A 111 -3.77 -4.56 2.95
CA PRO A 111 -4.42 -3.83 4.03
C PRO A 111 -4.26 -2.30 3.94
N ILE A 112 -5.32 -1.58 4.29
CA ILE A 112 -5.42 -0.11 4.19
C ILE A 112 -4.27 0.66 4.85
N SER A 113 -3.68 0.13 5.91
CA SER A 113 -2.54 0.74 6.63
C SER A 113 -1.25 -0.06 6.47
N HIS A 114 -1.15 -0.90 5.44
CA HIS A 114 0.14 -1.44 5.03
C HIS A 114 1.13 -0.31 4.68
N ALA A 115 2.42 -0.62 4.62
CA ALA A 115 3.47 0.41 4.59
C ALA A 115 3.32 1.42 3.45
N THR A 116 3.05 0.94 2.22
CA THR A 116 2.89 1.80 1.05
C THR A 116 1.68 2.75 1.16
N PRO A 117 0.42 2.28 1.37
CA PRO A 117 -0.73 3.16 1.54
C PRO A 117 -0.59 4.08 2.75
N ALA A 118 0.01 3.61 3.85
CA ALA A 118 0.33 4.45 4.99
C ALA A 118 1.30 5.59 4.60
N ALA A 119 2.35 5.31 3.84
CA ALA A 119 3.32 6.30 3.39
C ALA A 119 2.73 7.39 2.47
N ALA A 120 1.52 7.21 1.93
CA ALA A 120 0.82 8.30 1.24
C ALA A 120 0.55 9.51 2.15
N TYR A 121 0.33 9.28 3.45
CA TYR A 121 -0.25 10.30 4.32
C TYR A 121 0.14 10.22 5.81
N ALA A 122 0.20 9.02 6.39
CA ALA A 122 0.41 8.79 7.81
C ALA A 122 1.88 8.89 8.22
N ALA A 123 2.16 9.01 9.52
CA ALA A 123 3.52 8.93 10.02
C ALA A 123 3.58 8.18 11.35
N ASN A 124 4.51 7.23 11.45
CA ASN A 124 4.72 6.46 12.67
C ASN A 124 6.15 5.91 12.71
N VAL A 125 6.72 5.77 13.91
CA VAL A 125 8.01 5.09 14.10
C VAL A 125 7.98 3.62 13.70
N SER A 126 6.80 2.99 13.69
CA SER A 126 6.60 1.60 13.30
C SER A 126 5.54 1.44 12.21
N ARG A 127 5.87 0.70 11.16
CA ARG A 127 4.95 0.24 10.11
C ARG A 127 3.91 -0.76 10.61
N ASP A 128 4.12 -1.33 11.80
CA ASP A 128 3.24 -2.33 12.40
C ASP A 128 2.17 -1.72 13.32
N ASP A 129 2.17 -0.40 13.53
CA ASP A 129 1.16 0.30 14.33
C ASP A 129 -0.12 0.60 13.53
N TYR A 130 -0.73 -0.48 13.04
CA TYR A 130 -1.74 -0.45 11.97
C TYR A 130 -2.97 0.42 12.27
N GLN A 131 -3.54 0.34 13.48
CA GLN A 131 -4.73 1.14 13.82
C GLN A 131 -4.40 2.63 13.87
N ASP A 132 -3.23 3.02 14.38
CA ASP A 132 -2.81 4.42 14.42
C ASP A 132 -2.42 4.98 13.05
N LEU A 133 -1.78 4.16 12.21
CA LEU A 133 -1.58 4.50 10.80
C LEU A 133 -2.93 4.72 10.09
N THR A 134 -3.93 3.87 10.35
CA THR A 134 -5.30 4.07 9.82
C THR A 134 -5.96 5.34 10.37
N ARG A 135 -5.78 5.65 11.67
CA ARG A 135 -6.29 6.89 12.26
C ARG A 135 -5.72 8.12 11.56
N ASP A 136 -4.41 8.14 11.32
CA ASP A 136 -3.76 9.21 10.55
C ASP A 136 -4.33 9.33 9.12
N LEU A 137 -4.49 8.20 8.42
CA LEU A 137 -5.05 8.15 7.06
C LEU A 137 -6.48 8.71 7.00
N LEU A 138 -7.26 8.54 8.08
CA LEU A 138 -8.66 8.96 8.18
C LEU A 138 -8.87 10.30 8.87
N GLY A 139 -7.80 10.94 9.35
CA GLY A 139 -7.85 12.20 10.08
C GLY A 139 -8.45 12.08 11.49
N LEU A 140 -8.28 10.92 12.11
CA LEU A 140 -8.56 10.68 13.53
C LEU A 140 -7.30 10.92 14.38
N PRO A 141 -7.44 11.22 15.68
CA PRO A 141 -6.30 11.30 16.58
C PRO A 141 -5.57 9.96 16.72
N SER A 142 -4.26 9.95 16.49
CA SER A 142 -3.37 8.79 16.67
C SER A 142 -2.35 9.02 17.80
N VAL A 143 -1.55 8.01 18.14
CA VAL A 143 -0.43 8.16 19.09
C VAL A 143 0.59 9.20 18.64
N SER A 144 0.87 9.29 17.34
CA SER A 144 1.77 10.30 16.76
C SER A 144 1.14 11.69 16.71
N ARG A 145 -0.20 11.79 16.70
CA ARG A 145 -0.92 13.06 16.48
C ARG A 145 -2.14 13.28 17.37
N LYS A 146 -2.00 13.04 18.67
CA LYS A 146 -3.10 13.11 19.67
C LYS A 146 -3.94 14.41 19.63
N ASN A 147 -3.30 15.56 19.42
CA ASN A 147 -3.95 16.89 19.47
C ASN A 147 -3.89 17.65 18.13
N ALA A 148 -3.36 17.04 17.08
CA ALA A 148 -3.08 17.69 15.81
C ALA A 148 -3.24 16.70 14.65
N ALA A 149 -4.38 16.01 14.64
CA ALA A 149 -4.75 15.09 13.57
C ALA A 149 -4.70 15.82 12.22
N HIS A 150 -4.16 15.14 11.22
CA HIS A 150 -4.20 15.63 9.85
C HIS A 150 -5.64 15.67 9.34
N PRO A 151 -5.95 16.42 8.27
CA PRO A 151 -7.27 16.40 7.66
C PRO A 151 -7.78 15.01 7.29
N GLY A 152 -6.89 14.07 6.95
CA GLY A 152 -7.19 12.73 6.42
C GLY A 152 -7.28 12.72 4.89
N LEU A 153 -7.17 11.53 4.30
CA LEU A 153 -7.39 11.29 2.88
C LEU A 153 -8.86 11.54 2.49
N ASP A 154 -9.11 12.04 1.29
CA ASP A 154 -10.47 12.17 0.75
C ASP A 154 -11.02 10.84 0.22
N VAL A 155 -10.12 9.95 -0.21
CA VAL A 155 -10.45 8.56 -0.57
C VAL A 155 -9.42 7.60 0.02
N LEU A 156 -9.89 6.57 0.72
CA LEU A 156 -9.07 5.42 1.10
C LEU A 156 -9.84 4.14 0.75
N ILE A 157 -9.32 3.35 -0.19
CA ILE A 157 -9.92 2.06 -0.56
C ILE A 157 -8.83 1.00 -0.47
N GLY A 158 -9.06 -0.03 0.32
CA GLY A 158 -8.09 -1.11 0.44
C GLY A 158 -8.65 -2.31 1.15
N CYS A 159 -7.73 -3.17 1.60
CA CYS A 159 -8.11 -4.44 2.19
C CYS A 159 -7.89 -4.49 3.71
N GLY A 160 -7.97 -5.69 4.30
CA GLY A 160 -7.87 -5.95 5.73
C GLY A 160 -9.19 -6.35 6.39
N TYR A 161 -10.30 -6.39 5.64
CA TYR A 161 -11.60 -6.82 6.13
C TYR A 161 -11.54 -8.24 6.71
N GLY A 162 -12.12 -8.42 7.90
CA GLY A 162 -12.20 -9.74 8.55
C GLY A 162 -10.92 -10.23 9.23
N GLU A 163 -9.81 -9.48 9.18
CA GLU A 163 -8.56 -9.85 9.85
C GLU A 163 -8.61 -9.55 11.36
N MET A 164 -9.22 -10.46 12.11
CA MET A 164 -9.44 -10.33 13.54
C MET A 164 -8.23 -10.80 14.36
N VAL A 165 -7.86 -10.03 15.38
CA VAL A 165 -6.81 -10.35 16.35
C VAL A 165 -7.22 -10.03 17.79
N VAL A 166 -6.65 -10.77 18.74
CA VAL A 166 -6.93 -10.61 20.18
C VAL A 166 -5.90 -9.74 20.89
N ASP A 167 -4.71 -9.60 20.33
CA ASP A 167 -3.64 -8.75 20.83
C ASP A 167 -3.15 -7.77 19.75
N GLY A 168 -2.61 -6.65 20.20
CA GLY A 168 -2.04 -5.61 19.34
C GLY A 168 -0.54 -5.76 19.21
N LYS A 169 -0.01 -6.97 18.98
CA LYS A 169 1.45 -7.15 18.85
C LYS A 169 2.01 -6.19 17.77
N GLY A 170 2.91 -5.31 18.19
CA GLY A 170 3.52 -4.29 17.32
C GLY A 170 2.77 -2.94 17.27
N GLN A 171 1.59 -2.86 17.89
CA GLN A 171 0.76 -1.66 17.99
C GLN A 171 0.86 -1.00 19.36
N GLY A 172 0.46 0.27 19.45
CA GLY A 172 0.44 1.05 20.70
C GLY A 172 -0.56 0.56 21.75
N THR A 173 -0.48 1.11 22.97
CA THR A 173 -1.38 0.80 24.09
C THR A 173 -2.85 1.18 23.85
N ASN A 174 -3.11 2.05 22.88
CA ASN A 174 -4.45 2.43 22.42
C ASN A 174 -5.03 1.46 21.37
N PHE A 175 -4.34 0.36 21.07
CA PHE A 175 -4.89 -0.71 20.26
C PHE A 175 -6.20 -1.25 20.85
N VAL A 176 -7.19 -1.48 19.99
CA VAL A 176 -8.47 -2.07 20.36
C VAL A 176 -8.59 -3.47 19.76
N PRO A 177 -8.75 -4.53 20.58
CA PRO A 177 -9.00 -5.89 20.09
C PRO A 177 -10.19 -5.96 19.15
N GLY A 178 -10.07 -6.74 18.07
CA GLY A 178 -11.01 -6.70 16.96
C GLY A 178 -10.29 -6.83 15.63
N ASN A 179 -10.67 -6.02 14.64
CA ASN A 179 -9.94 -5.99 13.38
C ASN A 179 -8.56 -5.34 13.57
N ARG A 180 -7.53 -5.97 12.99
CA ARG A 180 -6.12 -5.56 13.14
C ARG A 180 -5.86 -4.13 12.66
N TYR A 181 -6.57 -3.67 11.63
CA TYR A 181 -6.24 -2.45 10.89
C TYR A 181 -7.14 -1.26 11.26
N ILE A 182 -8.35 -1.50 11.78
CA ILE A 182 -9.28 -0.44 12.20
C ILE A 182 -10.20 -0.96 13.29
N SER A 183 -10.46 -0.16 14.33
CA SER A 183 -11.42 -0.55 15.37
C SER A 183 -12.86 -0.25 14.94
N ASP A 184 -13.84 -0.98 15.49
CA ASP A 184 -15.26 -0.71 15.25
C ASP A 184 -15.64 0.72 15.70
N GLY A 185 -15.01 1.23 16.76
CA GLY A 185 -15.21 2.60 17.24
C GLY A 185 -14.72 3.64 16.24
N ASP A 186 -13.51 3.46 15.70
CA ASP A 186 -12.94 4.34 14.66
C ASP A 186 -13.81 4.30 13.39
N LEU A 187 -14.25 3.10 12.99
CA LEU A 187 -15.13 2.91 11.82
C LEU A 187 -16.47 3.62 11.99
N GLN A 188 -17.09 3.52 13.17
CA GLN A 188 -18.33 4.24 13.47
C GLN A 188 -18.12 5.75 13.49
N GLN A 189 -16.98 6.23 14.01
CA GLN A 189 -16.69 7.65 14.13
C GLN A 189 -16.53 8.35 12.77
N ILE A 190 -15.93 7.68 11.78
CA ILE A 190 -15.70 8.28 10.46
C ILE A 190 -16.95 8.34 9.59
N GLN A 191 -17.98 7.55 9.90
CA GLN A 191 -19.15 7.38 9.05
C GLN A 191 -20.07 8.61 9.06
N VAL A 192 -20.51 9.04 7.87
CA VAL A 192 -21.44 10.19 7.69
C VAL A 192 -22.70 10.08 8.55
N GLY A 193 -23.29 8.88 8.65
CA GLY A 193 -24.49 8.63 9.46
C GLY A 193 -24.32 8.95 10.96
N ASN A 194 -23.08 8.96 11.45
CA ASN A 194 -22.73 9.28 12.83
C ASN A 194 -22.08 10.67 12.99
N GLY A 195 -22.17 11.52 11.96
CA GLY A 195 -21.54 12.85 11.94
C GLY A 195 -20.09 12.87 11.46
N GLY A 196 -19.58 11.75 10.96
CA GLY A 196 -18.26 11.65 10.33
C GLY A 196 -18.24 12.18 8.89
N LYS A 197 -17.10 12.02 8.21
CA LYS A 197 -16.85 12.59 6.86
C LYS A 197 -16.97 11.57 5.73
N TYR A 198 -16.99 10.27 6.04
CA TYR A 198 -16.81 9.20 5.08
C TYR A 198 -18.13 8.47 4.82
N VAL A 199 -18.45 8.27 3.54
CA VAL A 199 -19.28 7.16 3.13
C VAL A 199 -18.43 5.91 3.29
N VAL A 200 -18.85 5.03 4.20
CA VAL A 200 -18.17 3.78 4.52
C VAL A 200 -18.84 2.67 3.73
N VAL A 201 -18.07 1.94 2.94
CA VAL A 201 -18.48 0.72 2.25
C VAL A 201 -17.51 -0.40 2.55
N GLN A 202 -18.03 -1.61 2.69
CA GLN A 202 -17.22 -2.76 3.05
C GLN A 202 -17.68 -4.02 2.30
N ARG A 203 -16.82 -5.04 2.28
CA ARG A 203 -17.21 -6.37 1.80
C ARG A 203 -18.53 -6.78 2.47
N THR A 204 -19.51 -7.13 1.65
CA THR A 204 -20.88 -7.39 2.09
C THR A 204 -21.33 -8.75 1.57
N ALA A 205 -21.77 -9.61 2.50
CA ALA A 205 -22.17 -10.97 2.18
C ALA A 205 -23.26 -11.00 1.08
N ASN A 206 -23.06 -11.84 0.06
CA ASN A 206 -23.93 -12.03 -1.10
C ASN A 206 -24.14 -10.79 -1.98
N ARG A 207 -23.28 -9.78 -1.90
CA ARG A 207 -23.32 -8.61 -2.79
C ARG A 207 -22.02 -8.48 -3.56
N PRO A 208 -22.06 -8.26 -4.89
CA PRO A 208 -20.85 -7.99 -5.65
C PRO A 208 -20.10 -6.77 -5.11
N GLY A 209 -18.82 -6.92 -4.80
CA GLY A 209 -18.01 -5.85 -4.20
C GLY A 209 -17.93 -4.61 -5.10
N ALA A 210 -17.93 -4.83 -6.42
CA ALA A 210 -18.00 -3.78 -7.43
C ALA A 210 -19.24 -2.89 -7.28
N GLU A 211 -20.42 -3.50 -7.11
CA GLU A 211 -21.68 -2.76 -6.97
C GLU A 211 -21.73 -1.98 -5.65
N VAL A 212 -21.32 -2.63 -4.55
CA VAL A 212 -21.28 -2.00 -3.23
C VAL A 212 -20.37 -0.77 -3.26
N LEU A 213 -19.21 -0.88 -3.91
CA LEU A 213 -18.27 0.22 -4.03
C LEU A 213 -18.78 1.34 -4.95
N GLU A 214 -19.37 1.00 -6.09
CA GLU A 214 -19.94 1.97 -7.02
C GLU A 214 -21.08 2.78 -6.39
N GLU A 215 -21.97 2.10 -5.64
CA GLU A 215 -23.04 2.75 -4.87
C GLU A 215 -22.46 3.72 -3.82
N GLY A 216 -21.43 3.30 -3.08
CA GLY A 216 -20.73 4.13 -2.11
C GLY A 216 -20.08 5.37 -2.74
N ALA A 217 -19.38 5.20 -3.87
CA ALA A 217 -18.75 6.30 -4.59
C ALA A 217 -19.79 7.33 -5.08
N LYS A 218 -20.93 6.86 -5.62
CA LYS A 218 -22.03 7.75 -6.02
C LYS A 218 -22.59 8.55 -4.84
N LEU A 219 -22.80 7.90 -3.69
CA LEU A 219 -23.26 8.58 -2.47
C LEU A 219 -22.23 9.60 -1.97
N ALA A 220 -20.94 9.27 -2.03
CA ALA A 220 -19.87 10.19 -1.66
C ALA A 220 -19.88 11.44 -2.55
N VAL A 221 -20.00 11.27 -3.87
CA VAL A 221 -20.09 12.39 -4.83
C VAL A 221 -21.33 13.24 -4.58
N ILE A 222 -22.51 12.63 -4.47
CA ILE A 222 -23.79 13.36 -4.27
C ILE A 222 -23.76 14.16 -2.97
N GLY A 223 -23.25 13.56 -1.89
CA GLY A 223 -23.17 14.20 -0.58
C GLY A 223 -21.98 15.13 -0.39
N SER A 224 -21.08 15.24 -1.38
CA SER A 224 -19.77 15.90 -1.21
C SER A 224 -19.01 15.37 0.03
N HIS A 225 -19.07 14.05 0.22
CA HIS A 225 -18.41 13.33 1.30
C HIS A 225 -17.15 12.63 0.79
N ARG A 226 -16.34 12.16 1.74
CA ARG A 226 -15.19 11.30 1.48
C ARG A 226 -15.63 9.85 1.30
N LEU A 227 -14.75 9.00 0.76
CA LEU A 227 -15.02 7.58 0.57
C LEU A 227 -14.01 6.72 1.34
N PHE A 228 -14.52 5.79 2.15
CA PHE A 228 -13.73 4.74 2.76
C PHE A 228 -14.26 3.38 2.31
N GLY A 229 -13.43 2.62 1.59
CA GLY A 229 -13.76 1.28 1.10
C GLY A 229 -12.90 0.21 1.76
N PHE A 230 -13.53 -0.76 2.43
CA PHE A 230 -12.83 -1.77 3.23
C PHE A 230 -13.21 -3.19 2.81
N PHE A 231 -12.33 -3.82 2.03
CA PHE A 231 -12.54 -5.12 1.41
C PHE A 231 -11.45 -6.11 1.85
N GLY A 232 -11.36 -7.26 1.20
CA GLY A 232 -10.35 -8.28 1.48
C GLY A 232 -10.95 -9.68 1.57
N ALA A 233 -10.12 -10.65 1.19
CA ALA A 233 -10.33 -12.06 1.44
C ALA A 233 -9.41 -12.53 2.57
N LYS A 234 -9.12 -13.83 2.59
CA LYS A 234 -8.18 -14.44 3.52
C LYS A 234 -6.84 -13.70 3.53
N ASN A 235 -6.24 -13.54 4.70
CA ASN A 235 -4.98 -12.82 4.94
C ASN A 235 -5.06 -11.31 4.64
N GLY A 236 -6.27 -10.76 4.45
CA GLY A 236 -6.51 -9.33 4.36
C GLY A 236 -6.12 -8.67 3.04
N HIS A 237 -5.99 -9.41 1.94
CA HIS A 237 -5.71 -8.86 0.61
C HIS A 237 -6.79 -9.25 -0.41
N LEU A 238 -6.76 -8.65 -1.60
CA LEU A 238 -7.60 -9.07 -2.72
C LEU A 238 -7.25 -10.49 -3.19
N PRO A 239 -8.25 -11.28 -3.63
CA PRO A 239 -7.97 -12.55 -4.31
C PRO A 239 -7.02 -12.36 -5.49
N PHE A 240 -5.98 -13.19 -5.59
CA PHE A 240 -5.11 -13.18 -6.77
C PHE A 240 -5.91 -13.51 -8.03
N ARG A 241 -5.77 -12.67 -9.06
CA ARG A 241 -6.51 -12.78 -10.33
C ARG A 241 -6.40 -14.17 -10.98
N THR A 242 -5.25 -14.80 -10.84
CA THR A 242 -4.88 -16.11 -11.38
C THR A 242 -5.32 -17.29 -10.52
N ALA A 243 -5.73 -17.07 -9.28
CA ALA A 243 -6.22 -18.10 -8.38
C ALA A 243 -7.76 -18.13 -8.31
N ASN A 244 -8.43 -17.78 -9.42
CA ASN A 244 -9.89 -17.66 -9.49
C ASN A 244 -10.61 -19.02 -9.70
N GLY A 245 -9.86 -20.11 -9.86
CA GLY A 245 -10.36 -21.48 -10.04
C GLY A 245 -10.49 -21.94 -11.50
N ASP A 246 -10.06 -21.12 -12.46
CA ASP A 246 -10.03 -21.44 -13.90
C ASP A 246 -8.87 -22.36 -14.31
N TYR A 247 -7.79 -22.42 -13.53
CA TYR A 247 -6.71 -23.39 -13.73
C TYR A 247 -6.03 -23.81 -12.41
N VAL A 248 -5.14 -24.81 -12.49
CA VAL A 248 -4.35 -25.28 -11.34
C VAL A 248 -3.11 -24.41 -11.19
N THR A 249 -3.10 -23.58 -10.14
CA THR A 249 -1.95 -22.73 -9.82
C THR A 249 -0.74 -23.53 -9.33
N ALA A 250 0.44 -22.94 -9.52
CA ALA A 250 1.72 -23.39 -9.00
C ALA A 250 1.69 -23.46 -7.47
N LEU A 251 2.49 -24.39 -6.94
CA LEU A 251 2.72 -24.49 -5.50
C LEU A 251 3.62 -23.35 -5.02
N ASP A 252 3.34 -22.81 -3.84
CA ASP A 252 4.23 -21.88 -3.15
C ASP A 252 5.42 -22.59 -2.48
N ALA A 253 6.31 -21.81 -1.86
CA ALA A 253 7.47 -22.32 -1.12
C ALA A 253 7.10 -23.30 0.01
N LYS A 254 5.84 -23.28 0.49
CA LYS A 254 5.31 -24.17 1.54
C LYS A 254 4.56 -25.37 0.98
N GLN A 255 4.59 -25.58 -0.34
CA GLN A 255 3.87 -26.65 -1.04
C GLN A 255 2.33 -26.53 -0.91
N THR A 256 1.83 -25.29 -0.88
CA THR A 256 0.40 -24.97 -0.80
C THR A 256 -0.06 -24.17 -2.02
N ARG A 257 -1.37 -24.09 -2.22
CA ARG A 257 -2.01 -23.28 -3.28
C ARG A 257 -2.90 -22.23 -2.65
N GLU A 258 -2.94 -21.06 -3.28
CA GLU A 258 -4.00 -20.10 -3.00
C GLU A 258 -5.30 -20.56 -3.64
N ILE A 259 -6.37 -20.53 -2.85
CA ILE A 259 -7.70 -20.99 -3.23
C ILE A 259 -8.70 -20.03 -2.60
N TYR A 260 -9.59 -19.49 -3.43
CA TYR A 260 -10.62 -18.57 -3.02
C TYR A 260 -12.01 -19.17 -3.20
N SER A 261 -12.93 -18.83 -2.30
CA SER A 261 -14.34 -19.15 -2.47
C SER A 261 -14.96 -18.28 -3.57
N LYS A 262 -16.15 -18.66 -4.05
CA LYS A 262 -16.89 -17.82 -5.00
C LYS A 262 -17.23 -16.47 -4.37
N GLU A 263 -17.53 -16.47 -3.07
CA GLU A 263 -17.84 -15.30 -2.28
C GLU A 263 -16.61 -14.38 -2.17
N ASP A 264 -15.41 -14.92 -1.97
CA ASP A 264 -14.18 -14.12 -1.98
C ASP A 264 -13.97 -13.41 -3.32
N ILE A 265 -14.24 -14.09 -4.43
CA ILE A 265 -14.07 -13.51 -5.77
C ILE A 265 -15.14 -12.47 -6.08
N VAL A 266 -16.40 -12.72 -5.70
CA VAL A 266 -17.54 -11.87 -6.07
C VAL A 266 -17.71 -10.67 -5.14
N GLU A 267 -17.54 -10.86 -3.83
CA GLU A 267 -17.81 -9.83 -2.83
C GLU A 267 -16.67 -8.81 -2.68
N ASN A 268 -15.54 -9.03 -3.35
CA ASN A 268 -14.43 -8.10 -3.45
C ASN A 268 -14.41 -7.41 -4.82
N PRO A 269 -14.22 -6.09 -4.88
CA PRO A 269 -13.95 -5.42 -6.14
C PRO A 269 -12.52 -5.70 -6.61
N SER A 270 -12.28 -5.61 -7.93
CA SER A 270 -10.92 -5.62 -8.47
C SER A 270 -10.18 -4.32 -8.17
N LEU A 271 -8.85 -4.34 -8.21
CA LEU A 271 -8.04 -3.12 -8.02
C LEU A 271 -8.39 -2.02 -9.05
N SER A 272 -8.74 -2.41 -10.28
CA SER A 272 -9.23 -1.50 -11.31
C SER A 272 -10.60 -0.90 -10.99
N GLN A 273 -11.53 -1.67 -10.39
CA GLN A 273 -12.80 -1.14 -9.90
C GLN A 273 -12.59 -0.17 -8.73
N MET A 274 -11.68 -0.49 -7.80
CA MET A 274 -11.31 0.42 -6.71
C MET A 274 -10.71 1.73 -7.23
N THR A 275 -9.83 1.63 -8.22
CA THR A 275 -9.18 2.79 -8.84
C THR A 275 -10.18 3.72 -9.50
N ARG A 276 -11.13 3.16 -10.28
CA ARG A 276 -12.21 3.95 -10.90
C ARG A 276 -13.09 4.65 -9.87
N ALA A 277 -13.51 3.93 -8.82
CA ALA A 277 -14.30 4.52 -7.75
C ALA A 277 -13.57 5.67 -7.03
N ALA A 278 -12.25 5.54 -6.83
CA ALA A 278 -11.45 6.61 -6.25
C ALA A 278 -11.39 7.83 -7.16
N ILE A 279 -11.14 7.64 -8.45
CA ILE A 279 -11.15 8.72 -9.45
C ILE A 279 -12.52 9.38 -9.50
N ASP A 280 -13.61 8.60 -9.44
CA ASP A 280 -14.98 9.12 -9.50
C ASP A 280 -15.28 10.11 -8.37
N VAL A 281 -14.78 9.82 -7.16
CA VAL A 281 -14.92 10.73 -6.02
C VAL A 281 -13.93 11.91 -6.13
N LEU A 282 -12.65 11.64 -6.40
CA LEU A 282 -11.60 12.67 -6.39
C LEU A 282 -11.75 13.70 -7.52
N GLN A 283 -12.23 13.29 -8.70
CA GLN A 283 -12.41 14.20 -9.84
C GLN A 283 -13.48 15.28 -9.59
N SER A 284 -14.29 15.15 -8.54
CA SER A 284 -15.23 16.20 -8.13
C SER A 284 -14.54 17.44 -7.56
N ASN A 285 -13.28 17.31 -7.12
CA ASN A 285 -12.50 18.43 -6.61
C ASN A 285 -11.96 19.30 -7.77
N GLN A 286 -12.41 20.55 -7.80
CA GLN A 286 -12.06 21.52 -8.85
C GLN A 286 -10.58 21.94 -8.85
N ASN A 287 -9.86 21.72 -7.75
CA ASN A 287 -8.43 22.03 -7.68
C ASN A 287 -7.55 20.91 -8.24
N GLY A 288 -8.13 19.79 -8.66
CA GLY A 288 -7.40 18.58 -9.06
C GLY A 288 -7.20 17.61 -7.90
N PHE A 289 -6.48 16.51 -8.16
CA PHE A 289 -6.24 15.47 -7.18
C PHE A 289 -4.87 14.80 -7.32
N TRP A 290 -4.43 14.18 -6.24
CA TRP A 290 -3.32 13.25 -6.19
C TRP A 290 -3.83 11.89 -5.72
N LEU A 291 -3.47 10.83 -6.43
CA LEU A 291 -3.91 9.47 -6.15
C LEU A 291 -2.73 8.52 -6.21
N MET A 292 -2.55 7.71 -5.16
CA MET A 292 -1.67 6.56 -5.18
C MET A 292 -2.48 5.28 -5.34
N VAL A 293 -2.06 4.42 -6.27
CA VAL A 293 -2.65 3.09 -6.49
C VAL A 293 -1.56 2.05 -6.36
N GLU A 294 -1.77 1.05 -5.51
CA GLU A 294 -0.80 0.01 -5.20
C GLU A 294 -1.35 -1.38 -5.53
N ALA A 295 -0.61 -2.14 -6.35
CA ALA A 295 -0.74 -3.59 -6.45
C ALA A 295 0.23 -4.27 -5.47
N GLY A 296 -0.06 -4.15 -4.17
CA GLY A 296 0.88 -4.53 -3.10
C GLY A 296 1.06 -6.04 -2.94
N ASP A 297 0.10 -6.83 -3.41
CA ASP A 297 0.10 -8.28 -3.35
C ASP A 297 1.11 -8.94 -4.33
N VAL A 298 1.71 -8.16 -5.24
CA VAL A 298 2.88 -8.59 -6.05
C VAL A 298 4.06 -8.97 -5.14
N ASP A 299 4.34 -8.15 -4.12
CA ASP A 299 5.38 -8.39 -3.13
C ASP A 299 5.13 -9.70 -2.36
N TRP A 300 3.89 -9.92 -1.95
CA TRP A 300 3.50 -11.08 -1.15
C TRP A 300 3.62 -12.37 -1.95
N ALA A 301 3.17 -12.36 -3.21
CA ALA A 301 3.32 -13.48 -4.12
C ALA A 301 4.79 -13.82 -4.38
N ASN A 302 5.64 -12.79 -4.55
CA ASN A 302 7.08 -12.98 -4.74
C ASN A 302 7.75 -13.53 -3.47
N HIS A 303 7.39 -13.04 -2.29
CA HIS A 303 7.86 -13.62 -1.01
C HIS A 303 7.46 -15.09 -0.84
N ALA A 304 6.31 -15.48 -1.38
CA ALA A 304 5.84 -16.87 -1.38
C ALA A 304 6.53 -17.75 -2.45
N ASN A 305 7.39 -17.17 -3.31
CA ASN A 305 7.94 -17.80 -4.51
C ASN A 305 6.86 -18.41 -5.42
N ASN A 306 5.71 -17.72 -5.56
CA ASN A 306 4.61 -18.18 -6.39
C ASN A 306 4.47 -17.32 -7.65
N ILE A 307 4.94 -17.85 -8.79
CA ILE A 307 4.94 -17.14 -10.07
C ILE A 307 3.53 -16.85 -10.58
N ASP A 308 2.58 -17.77 -10.43
CA ASP A 308 1.22 -17.60 -10.92
C ASP A 308 0.52 -16.47 -10.18
N ASN A 309 0.67 -16.41 -8.86
CA ASN A 309 0.12 -15.32 -8.05
C ASN A 309 0.80 -13.99 -8.38
N SER A 310 2.13 -13.98 -8.60
CA SER A 310 2.88 -12.77 -8.95
C SER A 310 2.44 -12.20 -10.31
N ILE A 311 2.26 -13.06 -11.31
CA ILE A 311 1.69 -12.69 -12.60
C ILE A 311 0.27 -12.16 -12.41
N GLY A 312 -0.58 -12.84 -11.63
CA GLY A 312 -1.94 -12.40 -11.36
C GLY A 312 -2.04 -11.03 -10.71
N ALA A 313 -1.20 -10.76 -9.70
CA ALA A 313 -1.13 -9.46 -9.04
C ALA A 313 -0.60 -8.37 -9.99
N THR A 314 0.40 -8.70 -10.82
CA THR A 314 0.92 -7.77 -11.84
C THR A 314 -0.16 -7.41 -12.87
N LEU A 315 -0.92 -8.40 -13.35
CA LEU A 315 -2.05 -8.19 -14.27
C LEU A 315 -3.20 -7.39 -13.62
N SER A 316 -3.40 -7.51 -12.30
CA SER A 316 -4.34 -6.67 -11.55
C SER A 316 -3.89 -5.21 -11.52
N GLY A 317 -2.59 -4.96 -11.27
CA GLY A 317 -1.98 -3.64 -11.36
C GLY A 317 -2.04 -3.03 -12.77
N GLU A 318 -1.77 -3.82 -13.80
CA GLU A 318 -1.89 -3.40 -15.20
C GLU A 318 -3.32 -2.94 -15.53
N GLU A 319 -4.33 -3.70 -15.10
CA GLU A 319 -5.74 -3.33 -15.33
C GLU A 319 -6.13 -2.04 -14.59
N ALA A 320 -5.54 -1.78 -13.42
CA ALA A 320 -5.72 -0.53 -12.71
C ALA A 320 -5.07 0.65 -13.46
N VAL A 321 -3.83 0.50 -13.95
CA VAL A 321 -3.15 1.52 -14.78
C VAL A 321 -3.93 1.80 -16.07
N ALA A 322 -4.41 0.76 -16.75
CA ALA A 322 -5.23 0.91 -17.94
C ALA A 322 -6.51 1.71 -17.67
N SER A 323 -7.12 1.54 -16.50
CA SER A 323 -8.31 2.32 -16.11
C SER A 323 -8.02 3.81 -15.89
N ILE A 324 -6.82 4.15 -15.38
CA ILE A 324 -6.36 5.53 -15.23
C ILE A 324 -6.16 6.15 -16.61
N PHE A 325 -5.48 5.44 -17.52
CA PHE A 325 -5.24 5.92 -18.88
C PHE A 325 -6.56 6.14 -19.63
N ALA A 326 -7.48 5.17 -19.55
CA ALA A 326 -8.81 5.30 -20.15
C ALA A 326 -9.58 6.52 -19.62
N TRP A 327 -9.49 6.81 -18.31
CA TRP A 327 -10.08 8.02 -17.75
C TRP A 327 -9.42 9.29 -18.32
N ILE A 328 -8.09 9.40 -18.32
CA ILE A 328 -7.37 10.57 -18.85
C ILE A 328 -7.72 10.80 -20.32
N GLU A 329 -7.72 9.75 -21.13
CA GLU A 329 -8.08 9.79 -22.56
C GLU A 329 -9.53 10.23 -22.76
N SER A 330 -10.47 9.71 -21.98
CA SER A 330 -11.89 10.11 -22.06
C SER A 330 -12.13 11.59 -21.76
N LYS A 331 -11.22 12.22 -21.00
CA LYS A 331 -11.26 13.64 -20.65
C LYS A 331 -10.35 14.50 -21.52
N ASN A 332 -9.55 13.90 -22.41
CA ASN A 332 -8.47 14.55 -23.14
C ASN A 332 -7.52 15.33 -22.21
N ALA A 333 -7.19 14.74 -21.05
CA ALA A 333 -6.54 15.42 -19.92
C ALA A 333 -5.03 15.18 -19.81
N TRP A 334 -4.35 14.64 -20.83
CA TRP A 334 -2.91 14.36 -20.78
C TRP A 334 -2.05 15.61 -20.56
N ASN A 335 -2.50 16.79 -21.01
CA ASN A 335 -1.79 18.05 -20.77
C ASN A 335 -1.87 18.53 -19.31
N GLU A 336 -2.76 17.93 -18.51
CA GLU A 336 -3.04 18.30 -17.12
C GLU A 336 -2.81 17.14 -16.15
N SER A 337 -2.37 15.98 -16.66
CA SER A 337 -2.20 14.75 -15.88
C SER A 337 -0.76 14.25 -15.96
N LEU A 338 -0.22 13.80 -14.81
CA LEU A 338 1.05 13.09 -14.73
C LEU A 338 0.79 11.71 -14.13
N VAL A 339 1.18 10.66 -14.85
CA VAL A 339 1.16 9.29 -14.33
C VAL A 339 2.59 8.78 -14.20
N ILE A 340 2.94 8.28 -13.02
CA ILE A 340 4.21 7.62 -12.74
C ILE A 340 3.90 6.19 -12.34
N VAL A 341 4.45 5.23 -13.10
CA VAL A 341 4.38 3.80 -12.77
C VAL A 341 5.78 3.35 -12.36
N THR A 342 5.91 2.80 -11.16
CA THR A 342 7.19 2.31 -10.65
C THR A 342 6.97 1.23 -9.59
N ALA A 343 8.07 0.66 -9.10
CA ALA A 343 8.10 -0.25 -7.96
C ALA A 343 8.88 0.41 -6.81
N ASP A 344 8.55 0.02 -5.59
CA ASP A 344 9.18 0.44 -4.34
C ASP A 344 10.52 -0.29 -4.14
N HIS A 345 10.57 -1.57 -4.48
CA HIS A 345 11.77 -2.39 -4.66
C HIS A 345 11.53 -3.57 -5.62
N GLY A 346 12.60 -4.29 -5.97
CA GLY A 346 12.51 -5.53 -6.72
C GLY A 346 12.56 -6.76 -5.82
N HIS A 347 12.18 -7.92 -6.37
CA HIS A 347 12.38 -9.23 -5.74
C HIS A 347 13.39 -10.06 -6.53
N TYR A 348 14.03 -10.99 -5.84
CA TYR A 348 14.95 -11.93 -6.47
C TYR A 348 14.17 -12.99 -7.27
N PHE A 349 13.72 -12.61 -8.45
CA PHE A 349 13.07 -13.46 -9.44
C PHE A 349 13.97 -13.59 -10.67
N HIS A 350 14.28 -14.82 -11.06
CA HIS A 350 15.17 -15.09 -12.18
C HIS A 350 14.61 -16.20 -13.07
N LEU A 351 14.37 -15.88 -14.35
CA LEU A 351 14.02 -16.86 -15.37
C LEU A 351 15.32 -17.51 -15.90
N VAL A 352 15.58 -18.74 -15.50
CA VAL A 352 16.83 -19.45 -15.85
C VAL A 352 16.79 -20.00 -17.29
N ASP A 353 15.60 -20.39 -17.77
CA ASP A 353 15.41 -20.93 -19.13
C ASP A 353 14.09 -20.39 -19.72
N PRO A 354 14.08 -19.14 -20.21
CA PRO A 354 12.87 -18.52 -20.75
C PRO A 354 12.37 -19.20 -22.04
N ASP A 355 13.23 -19.91 -22.77
CA ASP A 355 12.86 -20.61 -24.00
C ASP A 355 11.89 -21.77 -23.71
N VAL A 356 11.97 -22.38 -22.53
CA VAL A 356 11.00 -23.41 -22.09
C VAL A 356 9.60 -22.82 -21.92
N LEU A 357 9.48 -21.57 -21.44
CA LEU A 357 8.18 -20.88 -21.31
C LEU A 357 7.61 -20.44 -22.65
N ALA A 358 8.48 -20.03 -23.59
CA ALA A 358 8.05 -19.56 -24.91
C ALA A 358 7.62 -20.70 -25.86
N ASN A 359 8.18 -21.90 -25.68
CA ASN A 359 8.00 -23.04 -26.59
C ASN A 359 6.96 -24.08 -26.12
N THR A 360 6.32 -23.89 -24.97
CA THR A 360 5.11 -24.64 -24.61
C THR A 360 3.92 -24.12 -25.42
N ARG A 361 3.79 -24.60 -26.65
CA ARG A 361 2.56 -24.50 -27.46
C ARG A 361 1.69 -25.73 -27.30
#